data_AF-A0A965KVK7-F1
#
_entry.id   AF-A0A965KVK7-F1
#
_cell.length_a   1.000
_cell.length_b   1.000
_cell.length_c   1.000
_cell.angle_alpha   90.00
_cell.angle_beta   90.00
_cell.angle_gamma   90.00
#
_symmetry.space_group_name_H-M   'P 1'
#
loop_
_entity.id
_entity.type
_entity.pdbx_description
1 polymer ?
#
loop_
_entity_poly.entity_id
_entity_poly.type
_entity_poly.pdbx_seq_one_letter_code
_entity_poly.pdbx_strand_id
1 'polypeptide(L)'
;MFAIPLTPKDRLQFDDSRMGRGGKPLSSVRNPPVTFMRDISWENRMTMKSTSKFRDLTNLSQVPFQNAPVDSRAAIIQIIREVWPDSLENRAIRIAERESNLRPRVVGIPNKCCYGLFQINYKWHKNWLPTIGITHPSQLLNPRNNAIAALEIYRRSGGWGPWQT
;
A
#
# COMPACT_ATOMS: atom_id res chain seq x y z
N MET A 1 13.41 5.65 -49.48
CA MET A 1 13.68 4.20 -49.58
C MET A 1 15.18 4.00 -49.56
N PHE A 2 15.75 3.68 -48.40
CA PHE A 2 17.11 3.15 -48.29
C PHE A 2 17.09 2.17 -47.13
N ALA A 3 17.28 0.90 -47.45
CA ALA A 3 17.46 -0.21 -46.51
C ALA A 3 18.88 -0.72 -46.69
N ILE A 4 19.62 -0.87 -45.60
CA ILE A 4 20.81 -1.72 -45.51
C ILE A 4 20.68 -2.56 -44.22
N PRO A 5 20.98 -3.88 -44.24
CA PRO A 5 20.54 -4.85 -43.24
C PRO A 5 21.59 -5.22 -42.16
N LEU A 6 21.07 -5.93 -41.17
CA LEU A 6 21.60 -6.53 -39.94
C LEU A 6 23.03 -7.12 -39.96
N THR A 7 23.70 -7.20 -38.80
CA THR A 7 24.21 -8.50 -38.29
C THR A 7 24.23 -8.61 -36.75
N PRO A 8 24.16 -9.84 -36.18
CA PRO A 8 24.02 -10.14 -34.74
C PRO A 8 25.22 -10.90 -34.15
N LYS A 9 25.96 -10.31 -33.20
CA LYS A 9 26.97 -10.94 -32.32
C LYS A 9 27.02 -10.03 -31.06
N ASP A 10 26.65 -10.43 -29.85
CA ASP A 10 27.29 -11.49 -29.08
C ASP A 10 26.29 -12.33 -28.27
N ARG A 11 26.25 -13.60 -28.67
CA ARG A 11 25.85 -14.74 -27.86
C ARG A 11 27.01 -15.03 -26.91
N LEU A 12 26.82 -14.81 -25.60
CA LEU A 12 27.62 -15.50 -24.58
C LEU A 12 26.67 -16.29 -23.69
N GLN A 13 26.58 -17.57 -24.05
CA GLN A 13 26.13 -18.65 -23.19
C GLN A 13 27.18 -18.81 -22.07
N PHE A 14 26.72 -18.83 -20.82
CA PHE A 14 27.48 -19.42 -19.71
C PHE A 14 26.67 -20.62 -19.23
N ASP A 15 26.97 -21.77 -19.82
CA ASP A 15 26.75 -23.08 -19.20
C ASP A 15 28.12 -23.52 -18.67
N ASP A 16 28.22 -23.74 -17.37
CA ASP A 16 29.07 -24.83 -16.89
C ASP A 16 28.47 -25.44 -15.62
N SER A 17 28.37 -26.76 -15.68
CA SER A 17 27.86 -27.65 -14.66
C SER A 17 29.02 -28.40 -14.04
N ARG A 18 29.19 -28.39 -12.70
CA ARG A 18 29.66 -29.60 -11.97
C ARG A 18 29.59 -29.48 -10.43
N MET A 19 28.64 -30.25 -9.90
CA MET A 19 28.76 -31.26 -8.84
C MET A 19 29.76 -31.07 -7.68
N GLY A 20 29.23 -31.08 -6.45
CA GLY A 20 29.96 -31.37 -5.21
C GLY A 20 29.01 -31.71 -4.05
N ARG A 21 29.10 -32.93 -3.53
CA ARG A 21 28.19 -33.65 -2.62
C ARG A 21 28.25 -33.22 -1.13
N GLY A 22 27.09 -33.28 -0.44
CA GLY A 22 26.89 -34.05 0.80
C GLY A 22 26.96 -33.36 2.17
N GLY A 23 25.87 -33.42 2.95
CA GLY A 23 25.87 -33.15 4.40
C GLY A 23 24.50 -33.00 5.10
N LYS A 24 23.94 -34.13 5.55
CA LYS A 24 22.82 -34.50 6.48
C LYS A 24 21.94 -33.44 7.22
N PRO A 25 20.65 -33.78 7.52
CA PRO A 25 19.72 -32.95 8.30
C PRO A 25 19.69 -33.29 9.80
N LEU A 26 19.47 -32.30 10.68
CA LEU A 26 19.21 -32.49 12.11
C LEU A 26 18.04 -31.62 12.62
N SER A 27 16.95 -32.33 12.94
CA SER A 27 16.03 -32.17 14.09
C SER A 27 15.39 -30.83 14.46
N SER A 28 14.06 -30.79 14.26
CA SER A 28 13.01 -30.56 15.27
C SER A 28 13.30 -29.58 16.43
N VAL A 29 12.72 -28.38 16.34
CA VAL A 29 12.49 -27.52 17.51
C VAL A 29 11.02 -27.66 17.94
N ARG A 30 10.86 -28.10 19.18
CA ARG A 30 9.59 -28.33 19.88
C ARG A 30 9.08 -27.02 20.48
N ASN A 31 7.77 -26.78 20.37
CA ASN A 31 7.05 -25.70 21.06
C ASN A 31 7.06 -25.93 22.59
N PRO A 32 7.25 -24.90 23.43
CA PRO A 32 7.05 -25.00 24.87
C PRO A 32 5.57 -24.84 25.29
N PRO A 33 5.18 -25.37 26.47
CA PRO A 33 3.80 -25.60 26.86
C PRO A 33 3.10 -24.40 27.49
N VAL A 34 1.78 -24.34 27.28
CA VAL A 34 0.83 -23.47 27.98
C VAL A 34 0.75 -23.90 29.45
N THR A 35 1.05 -22.99 30.39
CA THR A 35 0.79 -23.21 31.82
C THR A 35 -0.16 -22.14 32.34
N PHE A 36 -1.27 -22.62 32.89
CA PHE A 36 -2.37 -21.89 33.50
C PHE A 36 -2.08 -21.75 35.00
N MET A 37 -2.04 -20.54 35.56
CA MET A 37 -2.19 -20.36 37.01
C MET A 37 -3.02 -19.13 37.35
N ARG A 38 -3.98 -19.38 38.23
CA ARG A 38 -5.07 -18.53 38.71
C ARG A 38 -4.68 -17.75 39.98
N ASP A 39 -5.45 -16.70 40.19
CA ASP A 39 -5.91 -16.09 41.45
C ASP A 39 -4.87 -15.55 42.44
N ILE A 40 -4.88 -14.22 42.59
CA ILE A 40 -4.86 -13.59 43.92
C ILE A 40 -5.89 -12.46 43.93
N SER A 41 -6.97 -12.70 44.68
CA SER A 41 -7.91 -11.72 45.20
C SER A 41 -7.31 -11.02 46.43
N TRP A 42 -7.44 -9.69 46.51
CA TRP A 42 -7.37 -8.95 47.78
C TRP A 42 -8.46 -7.88 47.78
N GLU A 43 -9.43 -8.07 48.68
CA GLU A 43 -10.44 -7.09 49.04
C GLU A 43 -9.83 -5.98 49.91
N ASN A 44 -10.18 -4.71 49.64
CA ASN A 44 -10.87 -3.86 50.63
C ASN A 44 -11.16 -2.44 50.11
N ARG A 45 -12.44 -2.22 49.82
CA ARG A 45 -13.29 -1.10 50.27
C ARG A 45 -12.58 0.23 50.59
N MET A 46 -12.51 1.12 49.59
CA MET A 46 -12.67 2.55 49.82
C MET A 46 -13.91 3.06 49.08
N THR A 47 -14.81 3.67 49.84
CA THR A 47 -16.06 4.28 49.42
C THR A 47 -15.80 5.43 48.45
N MET A 48 -16.17 5.28 47.18
CA MET A 48 -16.22 6.39 46.22
C MET A 48 -17.68 6.67 45.86
N LYS A 49 -18.26 7.66 46.55
CA LYS A 49 -19.31 8.50 45.96
C LYS A 49 -18.62 9.63 45.20
N SER A 50 -19.16 9.91 44.03
CA SER A 50 -19.00 11.14 43.25
C SER A 50 -17.93 11.16 42.15
N THR A 51 -18.41 10.88 40.94
CA THR A 51 -18.33 11.75 39.76
C THR A 51 -16.95 12.26 39.33
N SER A 52 -16.35 11.55 38.37
CA SER A 52 -15.71 12.13 37.18
C SER A 52 -15.00 11.00 36.44
N LYS A 53 -15.34 10.84 35.16
CA LYS A 53 -14.90 9.75 34.29
C LYS A 53 -13.40 9.92 33.97
N PHE A 54 -12.53 9.53 34.90
CA PHE A 54 -11.09 9.48 34.70
C PHE A 54 -10.81 8.39 33.66
N ARG A 55 -10.54 8.81 32.42
CA ARG A 55 -10.19 7.89 31.33
C ARG A 55 -8.81 7.31 31.62
N ASP A 56 -8.81 6.00 31.79
CA ASP A 56 -7.66 5.12 31.93
C ASP A 56 -6.67 5.33 30.77
N LEU A 57 -5.42 5.67 31.08
CA LEU A 57 -4.34 6.00 30.13
C LEU A 57 -3.48 4.78 29.74
N THR A 58 -4.02 3.56 29.83
CA THR A 58 -3.26 2.32 29.65
C THR A 58 -3.46 1.62 28.29
N ASN A 59 -3.97 2.31 27.27
CA ASN A 59 -4.12 1.70 25.95
C ASN A 59 -3.90 2.67 24.78
N LEU A 60 -2.63 3.00 24.52
CA LEU A 60 -2.21 3.81 23.36
C LEU A 60 -1.49 2.99 22.28
N SER A 61 -1.48 1.67 22.34
CA SER A 61 -0.75 0.84 21.37
C SER A 61 -1.61 0.12 20.33
N GLN A 62 -2.94 0.07 20.45
CA GLN A 62 -3.80 -0.51 19.42
C GLN A 62 -5.17 0.18 19.35
N VAL A 63 -5.28 1.24 18.56
CA VAL A 63 -6.59 1.64 18.03
C VAL A 63 -6.76 0.88 16.71
N PRO A 64 -7.54 -0.22 16.66
CA PRO A 64 -7.71 -0.93 15.41
C PRO A 64 -8.49 -0.03 14.44
N PHE A 65 -7.85 0.28 13.32
CA PHE A 65 -8.45 0.88 12.13
C PHE A 65 -9.66 0.07 11.57
N GLN A 66 -9.97 -1.09 12.16
CA GLN A 66 -10.93 -2.09 11.70
C GLN A 66 -12.40 -1.63 11.66
N ASN A 67 -12.76 -0.53 12.33
CA ASN A 67 -14.15 -0.06 12.43
C ASN A 67 -14.43 1.22 11.62
N ALA A 68 -13.43 1.78 10.93
CA ALA A 68 -13.65 2.94 10.09
C ALA A 68 -14.26 2.49 8.75
N PRO A 69 -15.22 3.25 8.18
CA PRO A 69 -15.62 3.04 6.80
C PRO A 69 -14.38 2.99 5.89
N VAL A 70 -14.36 2.04 4.95
CA VAL A 70 -13.23 1.80 4.02
C VAL A 70 -12.92 3.04 3.17
N ASP A 71 -13.85 3.98 3.09
CA ASP A 71 -13.75 5.26 2.38
C ASP A 71 -13.56 6.48 3.31
N SER A 72 -13.39 6.28 4.62
CA SER A 72 -13.04 7.36 5.53
C SER A 72 -11.66 7.95 5.19
N ARG A 73 -11.47 9.26 5.43
CA ARG A 73 -10.19 9.94 5.13
C ARG A 73 -8.98 9.24 5.77
N ALA A 74 -9.13 8.75 7.00
CA ALA A 74 -8.08 7.98 7.68
C ALA A 74 -7.75 6.67 6.95
N ALA A 75 -8.77 5.96 6.45
CA ALA A 75 -8.60 4.77 5.60
C ALA A 75 -7.77 5.07 4.36
N ILE A 76 -8.15 6.15 3.68
CA ILE A 76 -7.54 6.55 2.43
C ILE A 76 -6.08 6.93 2.63
N ILE A 77 -5.78 7.69 3.68
CA ILE A 77 -4.39 8.02 4.05
C ILE A 77 -3.61 6.74 4.33
N GLN A 78 -4.16 5.82 5.13
CA GLN A 78 -3.49 4.57 5.44
C GLN A 78 -3.21 3.72 4.18
N ILE A 79 -4.15 3.65 3.25
CA ILE A 79 -3.94 2.99 1.95
C ILE A 79 -2.80 3.64 1.16
N ILE A 80 -2.70 4.97 1.15
CA ILE A 80 -1.61 5.67 0.47
C ILE A 80 -0.26 5.31 1.12
N ARG A 81 -0.18 5.31 2.45
CA ARG A 81 1.03 4.93 3.21
C ARG A 81 1.46 3.49 2.95
N GLU A 82 0.52 2.57 2.83
CA GLU A 82 0.84 1.16 2.55
C GLU A 82 1.35 0.92 1.12
N VAL A 83 1.01 1.81 0.19
CA VAL A 83 1.41 1.67 -1.22
C VAL A 83 2.68 2.46 -1.53
N TRP A 84 2.81 3.67 -1.00
CA TRP A 84 3.92 4.57 -1.29
C TRP A 84 5.06 4.39 -0.29
N PRO A 85 6.33 4.45 -0.71
CA PRO A 85 7.45 4.46 0.22
C PRO A 85 7.35 5.61 1.24
N ASP A 86 7.78 5.39 2.49
CA ASP A 86 7.83 6.40 3.57
C ASP A 86 8.49 7.71 3.11
N SER A 87 9.52 7.55 2.28
CA SER A 87 10.07 8.48 1.29
C SER A 87 9.20 9.62 0.79
N LEU A 88 8.04 9.20 0.30
CA LEU A 88 7.22 9.87 -0.69
C LEU A 88 5.77 9.99 -0.22
N GLU A 89 5.33 9.21 0.79
CA GLU A 89 3.93 9.13 1.23
C GLU A 89 3.35 10.50 1.58
N ASN A 90 4.11 11.35 2.27
CA ASN A 90 3.63 12.66 2.69
C ASN A 90 3.31 13.58 1.51
N ARG A 91 4.09 13.47 0.42
CA ARG A 91 3.83 14.20 -0.81
C ARG A 91 2.69 13.58 -1.60
N ALA A 92 2.61 12.25 -1.65
CA ALA A 92 1.50 11.53 -2.27
C ALA A 92 0.15 11.89 -1.62
N ILE A 93 0.10 11.99 -0.28
CA ILE A 93 -1.09 12.43 0.47
C ILE A 93 -1.47 13.86 0.08
N ARG A 94 -0.52 14.81 0.04
CA ARG A 94 -0.79 16.20 -0.36
C ARG A 94 -1.33 16.31 -1.78
N ILE A 95 -0.81 15.50 -2.71
CA ILE A 95 -1.33 15.43 -4.08
C ILE A 95 -2.75 14.88 -4.06
N ALA A 96 -3.01 13.74 -3.41
CA ALA A 96 -4.36 13.17 -3.36
C ALA A 96 -5.39 14.11 -2.70
N GLU A 97 -4.96 14.90 -1.71
CA GLU A 97 -5.75 15.98 -1.12
C GLU A 97 -6.08 17.07 -2.15
N ARG A 98 -5.09 17.57 -2.90
CA ARG A 98 -5.31 18.58 -3.94
C ARG A 98 -6.18 18.07 -5.09
N GLU A 99 -5.92 16.86 -5.56
CA GLU A 99 -6.55 16.29 -6.76
C GLU A 99 -8.00 15.86 -6.52
N SER A 100 -8.33 15.37 -5.32
CA SER A 100 -9.63 14.77 -5.06
C SER A 100 -10.23 15.09 -3.69
N ASN A 101 -9.53 15.87 -2.85
CA ASN A 101 -9.86 16.04 -1.43
C ASN A 101 -9.90 14.70 -0.68
N LEU A 102 -8.97 13.79 -1.01
CA LEU A 102 -8.92 12.40 -0.52
C LEU A 102 -10.21 11.59 -0.76
N ARG A 103 -10.97 11.91 -1.81
CA ARG A 103 -12.20 11.19 -2.16
C ARG A 103 -11.92 10.20 -3.29
N PRO A 104 -12.01 8.88 -3.05
CA PRO A 104 -11.59 7.88 -4.02
C PRO A 104 -12.56 7.71 -5.21
N ARG A 105 -13.82 8.13 -5.07
CA ARG A 105 -14.86 7.95 -6.09
C ARG A 105 -15.13 9.24 -6.88
N VAL A 106 -14.10 10.02 -7.16
CA VAL A 106 -14.19 11.25 -7.96
C VAL A 106 -13.87 10.95 -9.42
N VAL A 107 -14.70 11.47 -10.32
CA VAL A 107 -14.44 11.47 -11.76
C VAL A 107 -14.38 12.93 -12.23
N GLY A 108 -13.23 13.33 -12.78
CA GLY A 108 -12.97 14.71 -13.19
C GLY A 108 -13.86 15.17 -14.35
N ILE A 109 -14.33 16.42 -14.27
CA ILE A 109 -15.19 17.12 -15.26
C ILE A 109 -14.28 18.07 -16.09
N PRO A 110 -14.61 18.40 -17.36
CA PRO A 110 -15.83 18.10 -18.11
C PRO A 110 -15.83 16.78 -18.88
N ASN A 111 -14.66 16.23 -19.23
CA ASN A 111 -14.57 15.12 -20.19
C ASN A 111 -14.55 13.72 -19.55
N LYS A 112 -14.86 13.59 -18.25
CA LYS A 112 -14.78 12.32 -17.49
C LYS A 112 -13.45 11.59 -17.75
N CYS A 113 -12.35 12.34 -17.73
CA CYS A 113 -11.03 11.84 -18.12
C CYS A 113 -10.31 11.12 -17.00
N CYS A 114 -10.57 11.57 -15.77
CA CYS A 114 -9.61 11.52 -14.69
C CYS A 114 -10.27 10.87 -13.49
N TYR A 115 -9.62 9.86 -12.91
CA TYR A 115 -10.29 8.93 -12.00
C TYR A 115 -9.57 8.89 -10.65
N GLY A 116 -10.37 8.93 -9.59
CA GLY A 116 -9.98 8.62 -8.22
C GLY A 116 -9.02 9.61 -7.58
N LEU A 117 -8.26 9.10 -6.59
CA LEU A 117 -7.47 9.90 -5.66
C LEU A 117 -6.46 10.84 -6.34
N PHE A 118 -5.74 10.31 -7.33
CA PHE A 118 -4.68 11.02 -8.06
C PHE A 118 -5.16 11.56 -9.42
N GLN A 119 -6.48 11.59 -9.66
CA GLN A 119 -7.09 12.06 -10.91
C GLN A 119 -6.40 11.51 -12.17
N ILE A 120 -6.16 10.19 -12.19
CA ILE A 120 -5.39 9.54 -13.25
C ILE A 120 -6.17 9.53 -14.56
N ASN A 121 -5.53 9.98 -15.65
CA ASN A 121 -6.10 9.90 -16.98
C ASN A 121 -5.95 8.49 -17.58
N TYR A 122 -7.00 7.68 -17.52
CA TYR A 122 -6.97 6.30 -18.00
C TYR A 122 -6.56 6.19 -19.48
N LYS A 123 -7.04 7.10 -20.34
CA LYS A 123 -6.81 7.05 -21.79
C LYS A 123 -5.32 7.14 -22.14
N TRP A 124 -4.57 7.93 -21.38
CA TRP A 124 -3.12 8.14 -21.59
C TRP A 124 -2.27 6.94 -21.14
N HIS A 125 -2.83 6.07 -20.31
CA HIS A 125 -2.10 4.96 -19.69
C HIS A 125 -2.66 3.57 -20.09
N LYS A 126 -3.66 3.54 -20.99
CA LYS A 126 -4.38 2.32 -21.40
C LYS A 126 -3.50 1.18 -21.92
N ASN A 127 -2.32 1.49 -22.45
CA ASN A 127 -1.42 0.48 -23.04
C ASN A 127 -0.60 -0.27 -21.99
N TRP A 128 -0.46 0.27 -20.77
CA TRP A 128 0.35 -0.35 -19.72
C TRP A 128 -0.40 -0.58 -18.40
N LEU A 129 -1.49 0.13 -18.11
CA LEU A 129 -2.34 -0.16 -16.94
C LEU A 129 -2.77 -1.65 -16.84
N PRO A 130 -3.03 -2.37 -17.94
CA PRO A 130 -3.33 -3.79 -17.87
C PRO A 130 -2.21 -4.64 -17.26
N THR A 131 -0.94 -4.23 -17.36
CA THR A 131 0.19 -4.96 -16.79
C THR A 131 0.20 -4.93 -15.26
N ILE A 132 -0.57 -4.03 -14.65
CA ILE A 132 -0.78 -3.96 -13.19
C ILE A 132 -2.22 -4.33 -12.80
N GLY A 133 -2.96 -5.00 -13.68
CA GLY A 133 -4.32 -5.52 -13.42
C GLY A 133 -5.45 -4.50 -13.58
N ILE A 134 -5.18 -3.33 -14.15
CA ILE A 134 -6.19 -2.28 -14.39
C ILE A 134 -6.56 -2.26 -15.87
N THR A 135 -7.69 -2.89 -16.20
CA THR A 135 -8.22 -3.06 -17.56
C THR A 135 -9.42 -2.17 -17.86
N HIS A 136 -9.99 -1.51 -16.85
CA HIS A 136 -11.12 -0.59 -16.98
C HIS A 136 -10.95 0.66 -16.10
N PRO A 137 -11.42 1.84 -16.57
CA PRO A 137 -11.27 3.10 -15.83
C PRO A 137 -11.98 3.11 -14.47
N SER A 138 -13.10 2.39 -14.32
CA SER A 138 -13.82 2.29 -13.04
C SER A 138 -12.99 1.64 -11.92
N GLN A 139 -12.02 0.79 -12.26
CA GLN A 139 -11.11 0.19 -11.27
C GLN A 139 -10.20 1.23 -10.61
N LEU A 140 -9.97 2.39 -11.24
CA LEU A 140 -9.27 3.52 -10.64
C LEU A 140 -10.10 4.27 -9.60
N LEU A 141 -11.38 3.95 -9.42
CA LEU A 141 -12.20 4.45 -8.29
C LEU A 141 -11.98 3.63 -7.00
N ASN A 142 -11.28 2.50 -7.09
CA ASN A 142 -10.76 1.81 -5.91
C ASN A 142 -9.49 2.55 -5.44
N PRO A 143 -9.42 2.97 -4.17
CA PRO A 143 -8.31 3.78 -3.65
C PRO A 143 -6.95 3.09 -3.77
N ARG A 144 -6.88 1.78 -3.50
CA ARG A 144 -5.62 1.03 -3.57
C ARG A 144 -5.13 0.91 -5.02
N ASN A 145 -6.02 0.53 -5.95
CA ASN A 145 -5.66 0.46 -7.36
C ASN A 145 -5.20 1.83 -7.89
N ASN A 146 -5.87 2.90 -7.48
CA ASN A 146 -5.50 4.26 -7.87
C ASN A 146 -4.11 4.64 -7.33
N ALA A 147 -3.84 4.37 -6.05
CA ALA A 147 -2.54 4.62 -5.44
C ALA A 147 -1.41 3.82 -6.11
N ILE A 148 -1.65 2.54 -6.44
CA ILE A 148 -0.68 1.68 -7.14
C ILE A 148 -0.40 2.26 -8.54
N ALA A 149 -1.44 2.62 -9.29
CA ALA A 149 -1.30 3.22 -10.60
C ALA A 149 -0.54 4.55 -10.55
N ALA A 150 -0.79 5.38 -9.52
CA ALA A 150 -0.09 6.65 -9.33
C ALA A 150 1.41 6.44 -9.03
N LEU A 151 1.75 5.47 -8.19
CA LEU A 151 3.14 5.12 -7.92
C LEU A 151 3.85 4.63 -9.19
N GLU A 152 3.17 3.87 -10.02
CA GLU A 152 3.74 3.41 -11.30
C GLU A 152 3.92 4.57 -12.29
N ILE A 153 2.97 5.50 -12.38
CA ILE A 153 3.16 6.73 -13.16
C ILE A 153 4.37 7.53 -12.66
N TYR A 154 4.52 7.70 -11.34
CA TYR A 154 5.68 8.38 -10.75
C TYR A 154 6.99 7.72 -11.19
N ARG A 155 7.09 6.40 -11.12
CA ARG A 155 8.28 5.64 -11.56
C ARG A 155 8.55 5.83 -13.05
N ARG A 156 7.52 5.70 -13.89
CA ARG A 156 7.62 5.83 -15.36
C ARG A 156 7.96 7.24 -15.81
N SER A 157 7.54 8.25 -15.05
CA SER A 157 7.84 9.67 -15.30
C SER A 157 9.15 10.14 -14.65
N GLY A 158 9.82 9.29 -13.86
CA GLY A 158 11.04 9.64 -13.14
C GLY A 158 10.82 10.69 -12.03
N GLY A 159 9.59 10.87 -11.56
CA GLY A 159 9.29 11.88 -10.55
C GLY A 159 7.85 12.39 -10.55
N TRP A 160 7.67 13.56 -9.93
CA TRP A 160 6.38 14.19 -9.68
C TRP A 160 5.81 14.99 -10.88
N GLY A 161 6.49 15.01 -12.03
CA GLY A 161 6.11 15.80 -13.20
C GLY A 161 4.62 15.75 -13.56
N PRO A 162 3.95 14.58 -13.57
CA PRO A 162 2.52 14.49 -13.86
C PRO A 162 1.58 15.24 -12.90
N TRP A 163 2.08 15.62 -11.72
CA TRP A 163 1.34 16.34 -10.67
C TRP A 163 2.06 17.60 -10.20
N GLN A 164 3.00 18.12 -11.00
CA GLN A 164 3.54 19.46 -10.78
C GLN A 164 2.48 20.48 -11.22
N THR A 165 1.75 20.98 -10.22
CA THR A 165 0.88 22.15 -10.34
C THR A 165 1.12 23.05 -9.14
#